data_AF-A0AAV0JUJ5-F1
#
_entry.id   AF-A0AAV0JUJ5-F1
#
_cell.length_a   1.000
_cell.length_b   1.000
_cell.length_c   1.000
_cell.angle_alpha   90.00
_cell.angle_beta   90.00
_cell.angle_gamma   90.00
#
_symmetry.space_group_name_H-M   'P 1'
#
loop_
_entity.id
_entity.type
_entity.pdbx_description
1 polymer ?
#
loop_
_entity_poly.entity_id
_entity_poly.type
_entity_poly.pdbx_seq_one_letter_code
_entity_poly.pdbx_strand_id
1 'polypeptide(L)'
;MKQGNLVSRAVIEFCEDGPPVMNYISLAGPHAGIASVPMCGDHLAPSGYLKLPDDMSAYLSKSKFLPQLNNEHPEARNPTFKQRFRSLKNLVLIMFEEDEVIVPKETAWFGFYPDGEFSPVLPVQQTRLYQEDWIGLKQMNEEGRVQFVKVPGGHLGISDSDLKQYVIPHLLPAAAH
;
A
#
# COMPACT_ATOMS: atom_id res chain seq x y z
N MET A 1 11.34 -5.24 -1.32
CA MET A 1 11.50 -3.79 -1.58
C MET A 1 10.52 -3.05 -0.69
N LYS A 2 10.92 -1.98 0.03
CA LYS A 2 9.98 -1.19 0.86
C LYS A 2 9.39 -0.02 0.08
N GLN A 3 10.24 0.96 -0.23
CA GLN A 3 9.88 2.21 -0.92
C GLN A 3 9.44 1.99 -2.36
N GLY A 4 10.00 0.98 -3.03
CA GLY A 4 9.67 0.65 -4.42
C GLY A 4 8.18 0.37 -4.65
N ASN A 5 7.47 -0.17 -3.65
CA ASN A 5 6.02 -0.37 -3.77
C ASN A 5 5.29 0.96 -3.97
N LEU A 6 5.55 1.94 -3.10
CA LEU A 6 4.90 3.25 -3.19
C LEU A 6 5.29 4.01 -4.46
N VAL A 7 6.55 3.91 -4.88
CA VAL A 7 7.01 4.52 -6.14
C VAL A 7 6.28 3.90 -7.33
N SER A 8 6.21 2.57 -7.42
CA SER A 8 5.49 1.87 -8.49
C SER A 8 3.99 2.22 -8.50
N ARG A 9 3.36 2.31 -7.31
CA ARG A 9 1.98 2.74 -7.19
C ARG A 9 1.78 4.19 -7.63
N ALA A 10 2.69 5.08 -7.27
CA ALA A 10 2.66 6.47 -7.71
C ALA A 10 2.84 6.60 -9.23
N VAL A 11 3.66 5.76 -9.87
CA VAL A 11 3.75 5.72 -11.34
C VAL A 11 2.40 5.32 -11.96
N ILE A 12 1.71 4.31 -11.40
CA ILE A 12 0.38 3.90 -11.87
C ILE A 12 -0.64 5.05 -11.73
N GLU A 13 -0.63 5.78 -10.61
CA GLU A 13 -1.64 6.79 -10.32
C GLU A 13 -1.33 8.17 -10.94
N PHE A 14 -0.08 8.63 -10.89
CA PHE A 14 0.28 10.01 -11.23
C PHE A 14 0.63 10.18 -12.71
N CYS A 15 1.15 9.16 -13.39
CA CYS A 15 1.55 9.28 -14.80
C CYS A 15 0.35 9.12 -15.74
N GLU A 16 0.07 10.15 -16.55
CA GLU A 16 -1.02 10.13 -17.53
C GLU A 16 -0.73 9.25 -18.74
N ASP A 17 0.48 9.38 -19.28
CA ASP A 17 0.94 8.63 -20.46
C ASP A 17 1.84 7.44 -20.09
N GLY A 18 1.69 6.94 -18.86
CA GLY A 18 2.39 5.73 -18.43
C GLY A 18 1.91 4.49 -19.19
N PRO A 19 2.77 3.50 -19.44
CA PRO A 19 2.32 2.24 -20.03
C PRO A 19 1.27 1.58 -19.12
N PRO A 20 0.23 0.93 -19.69
CA PRO A 20 -0.81 0.31 -18.90
C PRO A 20 -0.23 -0.82 -18.03
N VAL A 21 -0.39 -0.70 -16.72
CA VAL A 21 -0.01 -1.75 -15.77
C VAL A 21 -1.21 -2.67 -15.58
N MET A 22 -1.03 -3.95 -15.87
CA MET A 22 -2.11 -4.93 -15.75
C MET A 22 -2.16 -5.53 -14.34
N ASN A 23 -1.01 -5.90 -13.80
CA ASN A 23 -0.88 -6.55 -12.50
C ASN A 23 0.08 -5.75 -11.64
N TYR A 24 -0.30 -5.46 -10.41
CA TYR A 24 0.56 -4.82 -9.42
C TYR A 24 0.72 -5.75 -8.22
N ILE A 25 1.96 -6.19 -7.98
CA ILE A 25 2.32 -7.11 -6.91
C ILE A 25 3.15 -6.34 -5.90
N SER A 26 2.64 -6.21 -4.68
CA SER A 26 3.28 -5.49 -3.60
C SER A 26 3.79 -6.47 -2.54
N LEU A 27 5.11 -6.48 -2.33
CA LEU A 27 5.76 -7.25 -1.29
C LEU A 27 6.11 -6.34 -0.11
N ALA A 28 5.40 -6.45 1.02
CA ALA A 28 5.61 -5.62 2.21
C ALA A 28 5.58 -4.10 1.94
N GLY A 29 4.62 -3.63 1.15
CA GLY A 29 4.50 -2.22 0.78
C GLY A 29 3.86 -1.36 1.88
N PRO A 30 4.48 -0.27 2.35
CA PRO A 30 3.90 0.58 3.38
C PRO A 30 2.79 1.51 2.86
N HIS A 31 1.71 0.93 2.32
CA HIS A 31 0.64 1.65 1.61
C HIS A 31 -0.16 2.65 2.45
N ALA A 32 -0.24 2.43 3.76
CA ALA A 32 -0.84 3.36 4.72
C ALA A 32 0.22 4.15 5.51
N GLY A 33 1.51 3.96 5.20
CA GLY A 33 2.64 4.61 5.86
C GLY A 33 3.29 3.74 6.94
N ILE A 34 4.24 4.34 7.66
CA ILE A 34 4.87 3.73 8.84
C ILE A 34 4.70 4.66 10.05
N ALA A 35 4.51 4.09 11.22
CA ALA A 35 4.32 4.81 12.49
C ALA A 35 5.60 4.85 13.35
N SER A 36 6.69 4.23 12.89
CA SER A 36 7.99 4.26 13.56
C SER A 36 9.11 4.38 12.54
N VAL A 37 10.15 5.16 12.84
CA VAL A 37 11.36 5.22 12.01
C VAL A 37 12.27 4.04 12.38
N PRO A 38 12.53 3.08 11.48
CA PRO A 38 13.48 2.01 11.77
C PRO A 38 14.89 2.63 11.77
N MET A 39 15.57 2.57 12.93
CA MET A 39 16.94 3.04 13.16
C MET A 39 17.11 4.57 13.08
N CYS A 40 16.98 5.23 14.24
CA CYS A 40 17.29 6.65 14.38
C CYS A 40 18.81 6.87 14.31
N GLY A 41 19.30 7.36 13.18
CA GLY A 41 20.68 7.78 12.95
C GLY A 41 20.78 8.61 11.67
N ASP A 42 20.71 9.94 11.81
CA ASP A 42 21.13 11.04 10.91
C ASP A 42 20.93 10.98 9.38
N HIS A 43 20.17 10.01 8.86
CA HIS A 43 19.74 9.98 7.47
C HIS A 43 18.21 9.94 7.41
N LEU A 44 17.62 11.13 7.39
CA LEU A 44 16.19 11.38 7.17
C LEU A 44 15.71 10.73 5.86
N ALA A 45 15.27 9.48 5.93
CA ALA A 45 14.53 8.78 4.88
C ALA A 45 13.59 7.76 5.56
N PRO A 46 12.30 8.10 5.79
CA PRO A 46 11.41 8.53 4.71
C PRO A 46 10.35 9.57 5.14
N SER A 47 10.61 10.85 4.91
CA SER A 47 9.61 11.90 5.19
C SER A 47 8.33 11.76 4.36
N GLY A 48 8.38 11.09 3.21
CA GLY A 48 7.23 10.98 2.30
C GLY A 48 6.13 10.02 2.72
N TYR A 49 6.36 9.13 3.69
CA TYR A 49 5.37 8.13 4.13
C TYR A 49 5.44 7.77 5.62
N LEU A 50 6.17 8.57 6.43
CA LEU A 50 6.03 8.56 7.88
C LEU A 50 4.66 9.15 8.24
N LYS A 51 3.87 8.40 9.01
CA LYS A 51 2.52 8.76 9.45
C LYS A 51 2.40 8.45 10.94
N LEU A 52 2.54 9.47 11.78
CA LEU A 52 2.37 9.34 13.23
C LEU A 52 0.89 9.53 13.58
N PRO A 53 0.20 8.52 14.16
CA PRO A 53 -1.22 8.62 14.50
C PRO A 53 -1.56 9.78 15.45
N ASP A 54 -0.67 10.11 16.37
CA ASP A 54 -0.82 11.20 17.34
C ASP A 54 -0.50 12.60 16.78
N ASP A 55 0.08 12.70 15.58
CA ASP A 55 0.37 13.95 14.89
C ASP A 55 -0.08 13.94 13.42
N MET A 56 -1.36 13.60 13.22
CA MET A 56 -1.99 13.57 11.90
C MET A 56 -2.00 14.95 11.22
N SER A 57 -2.01 16.04 11.99
CA SER A 57 -1.94 17.40 11.43
C SER A 57 -0.59 17.67 10.79
N ALA A 58 0.53 17.31 11.45
CA ALA A 58 1.85 17.42 10.83
C ALA A 58 1.99 16.47 9.64
N TYR A 59 1.47 15.25 9.74
CA TYR A 59 1.47 14.29 8.62
C TYR A 59 0.81 14.90 7.37
N LEU A 60 -0.44 15.36 7.49
CA LEU A 60 -1.19 15.93 6.36
C LEU A 60 -0.57 17.24 5.85
N SER A 61 0.03 18.07 6.70
CA SER A 61 0.60 19.35 6.27
C SER A 61 2.02 19.27 5.72
N LYS A 62 2.84 18.29 6.17
CA LYS A 62 4.27 18.20 5.83
C LYS A 62 4.59 17.06 4.87
N SER A 63 3.83 15.96 4.89
CA SER A 63 4.06 14.85 3.97
C SER A 63 3.48 15.17 2.59
N LYS A 64 4.35 15.35 1.60
CA LYS A 64 3.94 15.73 0.23
C LYS A 64 3.54 14.54 -0.64
N PHE A 65 3.83 13.32 -0.20
CA PHE A 65 3.73 12.14 -1.06
C PHE A 65 2.59 11.23 -0.66
N LEU A 66 2.63 10.62 0.53
CA LEU A 66 1.63 9.63 0.93
C LEU A 66 0.19 10.19 1.03
N PRO A 67 -0.07 11.38 1.62
CA PRO A 67 -1.42 11.96 1.64
C PRO A 67 -2.00 12.18 0.24
N GLN A 68 -1.17 12.58 -0.72
CA GLN A 68 -1.57 12.77 -2.11
C GLN A 68 -1.86 11.42 -2.78
N LEU A 69 -0.96 10.44 -2.61
CA LEU A 69 -1.12 9.09 -3.16
C LEU A 69 -2.36 8.37 -2.60
N ASN A 70 -2.71 8.63 -1.34
CA ASN A 70 -3.84 8.01 -0.67
C ASN A 70 -5.15 8.82 -0.77
N ASN A 71 -5.18 9.95 -1.50
CA ASN A 71 -6.33 10.84 -1.58
C ASN A 71 -6.86 11.25 -0.18
N GLU A 72 -5.96 11.54 0.77
CA GLU A 72 -6.31 11.80 2.18
C GLU A 72 -6.83 13.23 2.40
N HIS A 73 -6.52 14.18 1.51
CA HIS A 73 -7.03 15.55 1.57
C HIS A 73 -8.41 15.64 0.91
N PRO A 74 -9.52 15.86 1.65
CA PRO A 74 -10.87 15.86 1.08
C PRO A 74 -11.04 16.85 -0.08
N GLU A 75 -10.52 18.07 0.08
CA GLU A 75 -10.61 19.16 -0.91
C GLU A 75 -9.70 18.96 -2.13
N ALA A 76 -8.75 18.02 -2.08
CA ALA A 76 -7.76 17.78 -3.13
C ALA A 76 -7.79 16.32 -3.64
N ARG A 77 -8.84 15.55 -3.33
CA ARG A 77 -9.00 14.18 -3.84
C ARG A 77 -9.03 14.20 -5.36
N ASN A 78 -8.19 13.37 -5.96
CA ASN A 78 -8.05 13.31 -7.41
C ASN A 78 -8.77 12.06 -7.96
N PRO A 79 -9.91 12.22 -8.69
CA PRO A 79 -10.66 11.10 -9.25
C PRO A 79 -9.87 10.36 -10.34
N THR A 80 -8.93 11.03 -11.02
CA THR A 80 -8.08 10.41 -12.04
C THR A 80 -7.11 9.41 -11.40
N PHE A 81 -6.55 9.71 -10.22
CA PHE A 81 -5.69 8.77 -9.50
C PHE A 81 -6.46 7.49 -9.13
N LYS A 82 -7.67 7.65 -8.60
CA LYS A 82 -8.60 6.53 -8.35
C LYS A 82 -8.90 5.73 -9.62
N GLN A 83 -9.21 6.39 -10.73
CA GLN A 83 -9.50 5.70 -12.00
C GLN A 83 -8.29 4.90 -12.51
N ARG A 84 -7.09 5.45 -12.42
CA ARG A 84 -5.86 4.78 -12.85
C ARG A 84 -5.49 3.61 -11.95
N PHE A 85 -5.57 3.76 -10.61
CA PHE A 85 -5.38 2.63 -9.70
C PHE A 85 -6.37 1.49 -10.00
N ARG A 86 -7.64 1.83 -10.25
CA ARG A 86 -8.69 0.89 -10.65
C ARG A 86 -8.51 0.26 -12.03
N SER A 87 -7.58 0.74 -12.85
CA SER A 87 -7.30 0.14 -14.17
C SER A 87 -6.57 -1.20 -14.06
N LEU A 88 -5.98 -1.50 -12.90
CA LEU A 88 -5.35 -2.78 -12.61
C LEU A 88 -6.35 -3.94 -12.79
N LYS A 89 -5.92 -4.99 -13.48
CA LYS A 89 -6.64 -6.27 -13.55
C LYS A 89 -6.47 -7.06 -12.26
N ASN A 90 -5.25 -7.10 -11.72
CA ASN A 90 -4.96 -7.80 -10.47
C ASN A 90 -4.09 -6.91 -9.55
N LEU A 91 -4.51 -6.83 -8.29
CA LEU A 91 -3.75 -6.24 -7.20
C LEU A 91 -3.41 -7.35 -6.21
N VAL A 92 -2.13 -7.69 -6.07
CA VAL A 92 -1.68 -8.70 -5.10
C VAL A 92 -0.91 -7.99 -3.99
N LEU A 93 -1.44 -8.05 -2.77
CA LEU A 93 -0.86 -7.42 -1.59
C LEU A 93 -0.34 -8.52 -0.67
N ILE A 94 0.98 -8.64 -0.55
CA ILE A 94 1.63 -9.66 0.28
C ILE A 94 2.11 -9.01 1.59
N MET A 95 1.60 -9.52 2.70
CA MET A 95 2.00 -9.19 4.06
C MET A 95 2.78 -10.36 4.67
N PHE A 96 3.85 -10.04 5.40
CA PHE A 96 4.69 -11.00 6.10
C PHE A 96 4.27 -11.07 7.57
N GLU A 97 4.12 -12.28 8.11
CA GLU A 97 3.57 -12.48 9.46
C GLU A 97 4.48 -11.93 10.56
N GLU A 98 5.79 -12.03 10.41
CA GLU A 98 6.78 -11.56 11.37
C GLU A 98 7.51 -10.29 10.90
N ASP A 99 6.83 -9.43 10.11
CA ASP A 99 7.42 -8.16 9.68
C ASP A 99 7.52 -7.16 10.85
N GLU A 100 8.75 -6.91 11.30
CA GLU A 100 9.05 -5.91 12.33
C GLU A 100 9.61 -4.61 11.73
N VAL A 101 9.75 -4.51 10.40
CA VAL A 101 10.43 -3.34 9.79
C VAL A 101 9.48 -2.32 9.23
N ILE A 102 8.29 -2.72 8.78
CA ILE A 102 7.18 -1.80 8.52
C ILE A 102 6.16 -1.93 9.64
N VAL A 103 6.02 -0.88 10.45
CA VAL A 103 5.13 -0.89 11.63
C VAL A 103 4.01 0.12 11.41
N PRO A 104 2.73 -0.29 11.49
CA PRO A 104 2.25 -1.66 11.68
C PRO A 104 2.37 -2.49 10.39
N LYS A 105 2.62 -3.80 10.46
CA LYS A 105 2.79 -4.67 9.27
C LYS A 105 1.57 -4.70 8.37
N GLU A 106 0.39 -4.48 8.94
CA GLU A 106 -0.89 -4.38 8.25
C GLU A 106 -0.93 -3.25 7.21
N THR A 107 0.02 -2.31 7.25
CA THR A 107 0.20 -1.33 6.16
C THR A 107 0.43 -2.01 4.81
N ALA A 108 0.97 -3.24 4.77
CA ALA A 108 1.10 -4.06 3.56
C ALA A 108 -0.25 -4.27 2.86
N TRP A 109 -1.33 -4.23 3.63
CA TRP A 109 -2.71 -4.41 3.21
C TRP A 109 -3.54 -3.14 3.35
N PHE A 110 -2.92 -1.96 3.47
CA PHE A 110 -3.60 -0.68 3.75
C PHE A 110 -4.27 -0.58 5.13
N GLY A 111 -4.01 -1.52 6.04
CA GLY A 111 -4.39 -1.38 7.45
C GLY A 111 -3.48 -0.39 8.17
N PHE A 112 -4.01 0.31 9.18
CA PHE A 112 -3.24 1.27 9.97
C PHE A 112 -3.91 1.55 11.30
N TYR A 113 -3.26 2.32 12.16
CA TYR A 113 -3.85 2.80 13.40
C TYR A 113 -4.96 3.84 13.17
N PRO A 114 -5.94 3.95 14.09
CA PRO A 114 -6.88 5.07 14.10
C PRO A 114 -6.16 6.40 14.43
N ASP A 115 -6.73 7.51 13.97
CA ASP A 115 -6.20 8.84 14.27
C ASP A 115 -6.17 9.07 15.79
N GLY A 116 -5.02 9.48 16.33
CA GLY A 116 -4.80 9.79 17.74
C GLY A 116 -4.31 8.64 18.61
N GLU A 117 -4.33 7.39 18.12
CA GLU A 117 -3.97 6.22 18.93
C GLU A 117 -3.04 5.26 18.17
N PHE A 118 -2.19 4.50 18.88
CA PHE A 118 -1.32 3.46 18.30
C PHE A 118 -1.89 2.05 18.49
N SER A 119 -3.17 1.92 18.82
CA SER A 119 -3.86 0.63 18.96
C SER A 119 -5.37 0.81 19.05
N PRO A 120 -6.18 -0.16 18.61
CA PRO A 120 -5.79 -1.35 17.85
C PRO A 120 -5.43 -0.99 16.40
N VAL A 121 -4.71 -1.88 15.70
CA VAL A 121 -4.54 -1.73 14.24
C VAL A 121 -5.87 -2.00 13.55
N LEU A 122 -6.34 -1.07 12.73
CA LEU A 122 -7.54 -1.25 11.92
C LEU A 122 -7.22 -2.09 10.68
N PRO A 123 -7.98 -3.16 10.40
CA PRO A 123 -7.93 -3.80 9.10
C PRO A 123 -8.43 -2.82 8.04
N VAL A 124 -8.00 -2.99 6.79
CA VAL A 124 -8.32 -2.06 5.69
C VAL A 124 -9.81 -1.77 5.56
N GLN A 125 -10.68 -2.76 5.78
CA GLN A 125 -12.14 -2.63 5.68
C GLN A 125 -12.75 -1.64 6.70
N GLN A 126 -12.03 -1.36 7.79
CA GLN A 126 -12.44 -0.41 8.82
C GLN A 126 -11.86 0.99 8.61
N THR A 127 -10.94 1.17 7.65
CA THR A 127 -10.35 2.47 7.35
C THR A 127 -11.30 3.34 6.52
N ARG A 128 -11.23 4.67 6.70
CA ARG A 128 -12.01 5.61 5.87
C ARG A 128 -11.65 5.53 4.39
N LEU A 129 -10.36 5.36 4.08
CA LEU A 129 -9.86 5.16 2.71
C LEU A 129 -10.62 4.06 1.97
N TYR A 130 -10.90 2.94 2.65
CA TYR A 130 -11.67 1.85 2.08
C TYR A 130 -13.17 2.11 2.11
N GLN A 131 -13.73 2.53 3.26
CA GLN A 131 -15.18 2.69 3.42
C GLN A 131 -15.78 3.71 2.45
N GLU A 132 -15.08 4.83 2.25
CA GLU A 132 -15.43 5.90 1.30
C GLU A 132 -14.78 5.72 -0.08
N ASP A 133 -14.01 4.63 -0.26
CA ASP A 133 -13.40 4.23 -1.52
C ASP A 133 -12.54 5.31 -2.19
N TRP A 134 -11.65 5.98 -1.42
CA TRP A 134 -10.88 7.16 -1.88
C TRP A 134 -9.98 6.88 -3.08
N ILE A 135 -9.45 5.66 -3.18
CA ILE A 135 -8.54 5.24 -4.25
C ILE A 135 -9.16 4.16 -5.15
N GLY A 136 -10.38 3.70 -4.87
CA GLY A 136 -11.02 2.61 -5.63
C GLY A 136 -10.74 1.20 -5.14
N LEU A 137 -10.04 1.05 -4.01
CA LEU A 137 -9.65 -0.24 -3.46
C LEU A 137 -10.85 -1.09 -3.04
N LYS A 138 -11.91 -0.49 -2.48
CA LYS A 138 -13.10 -1.22 -2.06
C LYS A 138 -13.80 -1.83 -3.26
N GLN A 139 -13.99 -1.03 -4.30
CA GLN A 139 -14.62 -1.52 -5.53
C GLN A 139 -13.79 -2.65 -6.18
N MET A 140 -12.47 -2.48 -6.29
CA MET A 140 -11.61 -3.54 -6.84
C MET A 140 -11.71 -4.83 -6.02
N ASN A 141 -11.78 -4.72 -4.69
CA ASN A 141 -11.90 -5.86 -3.80
C ASN A 141 -13.25 -6.58 -3.98
N GLU A 142 -14.34 -5.83 -4.02
CA GLU A 142 -15.70 -6.36 -4.26
C GLU A 142 -15.83 -7.05 -5.64
N GLU A 143 -15.07 -6.58 -6.63
CA GLU A 143 -14.98 -7.20 -7.96
C GLU A 143 -14.01 -8.39 -8.03
N GLY A 144 -13.41 -8.80 -6.91
CA GLY A 144 -12.49 -9.94 -6.84
C GLY A 144 -11.11 -9.68 -7.46
N ARG A 145 -10.74 -8.41 -7.69
CA ARG A 145 -9.46 -8.03 -8.32
C ARG A 145 -8.32 -7.81 -7.32
N VAL A 146 -8.58 -7.94 -6.03
CA VAL A 146 -7.60 -7.75 -4.95
C VAL A 146 -7.35 -9.06 -4.22
N GLN A 147 -6.08 -9.43 -4.07
CA GLN A 147 -5.65 -10.59 -3.29
C GLN A 147 -4.86 -10.13 -2.07
N PHE A 148 -5.41 -10.37 -0.88
CA PHE A 148 -4.72 -10.16 0.39
C PHE A 148 -4.03 -11.47 0.78
N VAL A 149 -2.72 -11.55 0.53
CA VAL A 149 -1.90 -12.74 0.75
C VAL A 149 -1.03 -12.56 1.99
N LYS A 150 -1.08 -13.51 2.91
CA LYS A 150 -0.28 -13.53 4.12
C LYS A 150 0.69 -14.70 4.02
N VAL A 151 1.97 -14.44 4.22
CA VAL A 151 3.04 -15.47 4.15
C VAL A 151 3.88 -15.45 5.42
N PRO A 152 4.38 -16.61 5.88
CA PRO A 152 5.30 -16.67 7.00
C PRO A 152 6.64 -16.01 6.61
N GLY A 153 7.40 -15.58 7.62
CA GLY A 153 8.71 -14.98 7.49
C GLY A 153 8.75 -13.52 7.95
N GLY A 154 9.97 -13.06 8.22
CA GLY A 154 10.26 -11.65 8.46
C GLY A 154 10.18 -10.81 7.19
N HIS A 155 10.51 -9.52 7.30
CA HIS A 155 10.43 -8.55 6.20
C HIS A 155 11.11 -9.05 4.91
N LEU A 156 10.32 -9.32 3.86
CA LEU A 156 10.75 -9.85 2.55
C LEU A 156 11.34 -11.28 2.57
N GLY A 157 11.21 -12.01 3.68
CA GLY A 157 11.61 -13.39 3.83
C GLY A 157 10.61 -14.35 3.19
N ILE A 158 10.32 -14.20 1.90
CA ILE A 158 9.36 -15.04 1.18
C ILE A 158 10.00 -16.36 0.71
N SER A 159 9.28 -17.48 0.88
CA SER A 159 9.74 -18.77 0.41
C SER A 159 9.62 -18.92 -1.12
N ASP A 160 10.41 -19.80 -1.72
CA ASP A 160 10.29 -20.14 -3.14
C ASP A 160 8.89 -20.71 -3.49
N SER A 161 8.29 -21.47 -2.58
CA SER A 161 6.93 -21.99 -2.73
C SER A 161 5.91 -20.86 -2.79
N ASP A 162 6.00 -19.90 -1.87
CA ASP A 162 5.09 -18.75 -1.82
C ASP A 162 5.26 -17.84 -3.04
N LEU A 163 6.50 -17.63 -3.50
CA LEU A 163 6.76 -16.91 -4.76
C LEU A 163 6.08 -17.60 -5.95
N LYS A 164 6.29 -18.91 -6.10
CA LYS A 164 5.68 -19.70 -7.19
C LYS A 164 4.16 -19.69 -7.13
N GLN A 165 3.58 -19.66 -5.93
CA GLN A 165 2.14 -19.69 -5.73
C GLN A 165 1.49 -18.32 -5.95
N TYR A 166 2.05 -17.25 -5.39
CA TYR A 166 1.36 -15.95 -5.29
C TYR A 166 1.90 -14.87 -6.22
N VAL A 167 3.12 -15.03 -6.75
CA VAL A 167 3.77 -14.00 -7.58
C VAL A 167 3.85 -14.44 -9.04
N ILE A 168 4.44 -15.61 -9.30
CA ILE A 168 4.71 -16.08 -10.67
C ILE A 168 3.45 -16.11 -11.58
N PRO A 169 2.26 -16.53 -11.13
CA PRO A 169 1.07 -16.56 -11.98
C PRO A 169 0.65 -15.19 -12.52
N HIS A 170 1.09 -14.10 -11.87
CA HIS A 170 0.77 -12.73 -12.25
C HIS A 170 1.87 -12.05 -13.07
N LEU A 171 3.05 -12.67 -13.25
CA LEU A 171 4.16 -12.12 -14.03
C LEU A 171 4.19 -12.61 -15.47
N LEU A 172 3.67 -13.82 -15.71
CA LEU A 172 3.63 -14.41 -17.04
C LEU A 172 2.30 -14.07 -17.71
N PRO A 173 2.26 -13.87 -19.03
CA PRO A 173 1.01 -13.90 -19.77
C PRO A 173 0.32 -15.23 -19.44
N ALA A 174 -1.00 -15.22 -19.26
CA ALA A 174 -1.76 -16.47 -19.27
C ALA A 174 -1.32 -17.22 -20.53
N ALA A 175 -0.71 -18.39 -20.35
CA ALA A 175 -0.28 -19.19 -21.48
C ALA A 175 -1.47 -19.31 -22.43
N ALA A 176 -1.24 -19.08 -23.72
CA ALA A 176 -2.16 -19.51 -24.75
C ALA A 176 -2.28 -21.03 -24.60
N HIS A 177 -3.25 -21.46 -23.80
CA HIS A 177 -3.72 -22.84 -23.70
C HIS A 177 -4.77 -23.05 -24.78
#